data_AF-A0A257L0U9-F1
#
_entry.id   AF-A0A257L0U9-F1
#
_cell.length_a   1.000
_cell.length_b   1.000
_cell.length_c   1.000
_cell.angle_alpha   90.00
_cell.angle_beta   90.00
_cell.angle_gamma   90.00
#
_symmetry.space_group_name_H-M   'P 1'
#
loop_
_entity.id
_entity.type
_entity.pdbx_description
1 polymer ?
#
loop_
_entity_poly.entity_id
_entity_poly.type
_entity_poly.pdbx_seq_one_letter_code
_entity_poly.pdbx_strand_id
1 'polypeptide(L)'
;MNAPLPDSIRQALEQVTLDDKYTLPEGRAFMSGVQALVRLPMLQRQRDAVAGLNTAGFISGYRGSPLGGYDQMLWQAKKHLAAQNIVFQPGVNEELAATAVWGTQQIEFDPANKKFDGVFGIWYGKGPGLDRA
;
A
#
# COMPACT_ATOMS: atom_id res chain seq x y z
N MET A 1 31.74 -20.58 -15.81
CA MET A 1 31.62 -20.83 -14.35
C MET A 1 30.15 -20.96 -14.00
N ASN A 2 29.59 -22.17 -14.05
CA ASN A 2 28.25 -22.47 -13.53
C ASN A 2 28.42 -23.70 -12.62
N ALA A 3 28.91 -23.48 -11.40
CA ALA A 3 28.82 -24.52 -10.39
C ALA A 3 27.33 -24.78 -10.11
N PRO A 4 26.89 -26.04 -10.01
CA PRO A 4 25.52 -26.34 -9.68
C PRO A 4 25.16 -25.68 -8.35
N LEU A 5 24.06 -24.92 -8.33
CA LEU A 5 23.54 -24.35 -7.09
C LEU A 5 23.21 -25.49 -6.11
N PRO A 6 23.52 -25.32 -4.80
CA PRO A 6 23.05 -26.21 -3.75
C PRO A 6 21.54 -26.46 -3.84
N ASP A 7 21.10 -27.67 -3.53
CA ASP A 7 19.69 -28.07 -3.69
C ASP A 7 18.73 -27.20 -2.87
N SER A 8 19.17 -26.72 -1.70
CA SER A 8 18.42 -25.77 -0.88
C SER A 8 18.15 -24.44 -1.59
N ILE A 9 19.09 -23.95 -2.40
CA ILE A 9 18.94 -22.72 -3.18
C ILE A 9 18.01 -22.96 -4.37
N ARG A 10 18.08 -24.14 -5.01
CA ARG A 10 17.13 -24.50 -6.09
C ARG A 10 15.70 -24.56 -5.58
N GLN A 11 15.46 -25.28 -4.49
CA GLN A 11 14.12 -25.39 -3.91
C GLN A 11 13.57 -24.02 -3.49
N ALA A 12 14.41 -23.15 -2.92
CA ALA A 12 14.01 -21.78 -2.62
C ALA A 12 13.63 -21.01 -3.89
N LEU A 13 14.40 -21.11 -4.97
CA LEU A 13 14.09 -20.44 -6.25
C LEU A 13 12.84 -21.00 -6.93
N GLU A 14 12.54 -22.29 -6.79
CA GLU A 14 11.33 -22.91 -7.31
C GLU A 14 10.06 -22.44 -6.59
N GLN A 15 10.17 -22.03 -5.32
CA GLN A 15 9.04 -21.54 -4.52
C GLN A 15 8.84 -20.03 -4.62
N VAL A 16 9.83 -19.28 -5.08
CA VAL A 16 9.75 -17.80 -5.18
C VAL A 16 8.73 -17.39 -6.23
N THR A 17 7.84 -16.48 -5.86
CA THR A 17 6.84 -15.90 -6.76
C THR A 17 7.04 -14.39 -6.94
N LEU A 18 6.51 -13.84 -8.02
CA LEU A 18 6.52 -12.38 -8.21
C LEU A 18 5.71 -11.64 -7.14
N ASP A 19 4.76 -12.30 -6.48
CA ASP A 19 3.89 -11.69 -5.47
C ASP A 19 4.53 -11.67 -4.08
N ASP A 20 5.66 -12.36 -3.88
CA ASP A 20 6.41 -12.38 -2.62
C ASP A 20 6.78 -10.96 -2.15
N LYS A 21 6.94 -10.02 -3.09
CA LYS A 21 7.12 -8.60 -2.77
C LYS A 21 5.97 -7.99 -1.98
N TYR A 22 4.77 -8.56 -2.00
CA TYR A 22 3.61 -8.13 -1.22
C TYR A 22 3.18 -9.14 -0.15
N THR A 23 3.42 -10.44 -0.36
CA THR A 23 2.84 -11.50 0.48
C THR A 23 3.83 -12.20 1.41
N LEU A 24 5.13 -12.17 1.13
CA LEU A 24 6.12 -12.95 1.87
C LEU A 24 6.18 -12.48 3.34
N PRO A 25 5.86 -13.32 4.34
CA PRO A 25 5.74 -12.87 5.73
C PRO A 25 7.09 -12.58 6.38
N GLU A 26 8.14 -13.31 6.00
CA GLU A 26 9.47 -13.22 6.59
C GLU A 26 10.57 -13.49 5.56
N GLY A 27 11.82 -13.14 5.90
CA GLY A 27 12.95 -13.31 5.01
C GLY A 27 13.17 -12.13 4.06
N ARG A 28 13.64 -12.39 2.85
CA ARG A 28 14.06 -11.37 1.88
C ARG A 28 13.21 -11.45 0.62
N ALA A 29 12.54 -10.36 0.28
CA ALA A 29 11.85 -10.19 -0.98
C ALA A 29 12.57 -9.15 -1.85
N PHE A 30 12.77 -9.47 -3.13
CA PHE A 30 13.32 -8.53 -4.10
C PHE A 30 12.23 -7.59 -4.61
N MET A 31 12.44 -6.29 -4.47
CA MET A 31 11.48 -5.28 -4.93
C MET A 31 12.16 -3.94 -5.21
N SER A 32 11.53 -3.12 -6.05
CA SER A 32 11.93 -1.72 -6.26
C SER A 32 11.46 -0.84 -5.10
N GLY A 33 12.02 0.37 -4.99
CA GLY A 33 11.56 1.35 -3.99
C GLY A 33 10.06 1.69 -4.12
N VAL A 34 9.54 1.76 -5.35
CA VAL A 34 8.11 1.99 -5.59
C VAL A 34 7.26 0.82 -5.09
N GLN A 35 7.70 -0.41 -5.33
CA GLN A 35 7.01 -1.60 -4.82
C GLN A 35 7.06 -1.66 -3.29
N ALA A 36 8.16 -1.22 -2.67
CA ALA A 36 8.25 -1.09 -1.22
C ALA A 36 7.25 -0.07 -0.66
N LEU A 37 7.05 1.07 -1.35
CA LEU A 37 6.01 2.05 -0.98
C LEU A 37 4.60 1.47 -1.07
N VAL A 38 4.33 0.60 -2.05
CA VAL A 38 3.04 -0.11 -2.16
C VAL A 38 2.86 -1.14 -1.05
N ARG A 39 3.94 -1.81 -0.64
CA ARG A 39 3.92 -2.80 0.46
C ARG A 39 3.75 -2.14 1.82
N LEU A 40 4.32 -0.96 2.04
CA LEU A 40 4.31 -0.24 3.32
C LEU A 40 2.92 -0.15 3.99
N PRO A 41 1.83 0.26 3.32
CA PRO A 41 0.51 0.30 3.96
C PRO A 41 -0.01 -1.09 4.39
N MET A 42 0.34 -2.15 3.66
CA MET A 42 0.00 -3.52 4.06
C MET A 42 0.70 -3.90 5.36
N LEU A 43 1.99 -3.53 5.49
CA LEU A 43 2.77 -3.74 6.71
C LEU A 43 2.23 -2.92 7.88
N GLN A 44 1.78 -1.68 7.64
CA GLN A 44 1.11 -0.87 8.66
C GLN A 44 -0.14 -1.57 9.18
N ARG A 45 -1.02 -2.05 8.29
CA ARG A 45 -2.23 -2.79 8.69
C ARG A 45 -1.89 -4.06 9.49
N GLN A 46 -0.89 -4.81 9.05
CA GLN A 46 -0.45 -6.02 9.75
C GLN A 46 0.04 -5.68 11.15
N ARG A 47 0.84 -4.62 11.30
CA ARG A 47 1.31 -4.13 12.60
C ARG A 47 0.15 -3.72 13.50
N ASP A 48 -0.85 -3.02 12.98
CA ASP A 48 -2.05 -2.66 13.73
C ASP A 48 -2.82 -3.90 14.20
N ALA A 49 -2.93 -4.93 13.35
CA ALA A 49 -3.54 -6.22 13.70
C ALA A 49 -2.83 -6.89 14.88
N VAL A 50 -1.49 -6.91 14.85
CA VAL A 50 -0.66 -7.47 15.93
C VAL A 50 -0.86 -6.70 17.23
N ALA A 51 -1.13 -5.39 17.16
CA ALA A 51 -1.49 -4.57 18.31
C ALA A 51 -2.96 -4.70 18.75
N GLY A 52 -3.75 -5.57 18.10
CA GLY A 52 -5.17 -5.79 18.42
C GLY A 52 -6.12 -4.73 17.84
N LEU A 53 -5.66 -3.90 16.91
CA LEU A 53 -6.47 -2.86 16.27
C LEU A 53 -7.06 -3.35 14.94
N ASN A 54 -8.35 -3.09 14.73
CA ASN A 54 -9.04 -3.29 13.46
C ASN A 54 -9.05 -2.01 12.63
N THR A 55 -7.89 -1.63 12.09
CA THR A 55 -7.76 -0.44 11.22
C THR A 55 -8.08 -0.75 9.76
N ALA A 56 -8.32 0.31 8.99
CA ALA A 56 -8.31 0.29 7.53
C ALA A 56 -7.31 1.32 6.99
N GLY A 57 -6.97 1.21 5.72
CA GLY A 57 -6.11 2.17 5.03
C GLY A 57 -6.84 2.83 3.87
N PHE A 58 -6.57 4.12 3.65
CA PHE A 58 -7.05 4.83 2.47
C PHE A 58 -5.90 5.54 1.77
N ILE A 59 -5.73 5.23 0.49
CA ILE A 59 -4.67 5.81 -0.35
C ILE A 59 -5.33 6.62 -1.45
N SER A 60 -4.96 7.88 -1.56
CA SER A 60 -5.38 8.73 -2.67
C SER A 60 -4.22 9.59 -3.16
N GLY A 61 -4.29 9.99 -4.42
CA GLY A 61 -3.30 10.88 -5.01
C GLY A 61 -3.59 11.13 -6.47
N TYR A 62 -2.78 11.98 -7.07
CA TYR A 62 -2.90 12.33 -8.48
C TYR A 62 -1.65 11.93 -9.26
N ARG A 63 -1.88 11.31 -10.42
CA ARG A 63 -0.81 10.78 -11.27
C ARG A 63 -0.04 11.88 -11.99
N GLY A 64 1.25 11.63 -12.17
CA GLY A 64 2.15 12.47 -12.96
C GLY A 64 3.59 12.17 -12.60
N SER A 65 4.54 12.56 -13.45
CA SER A 65 5.96 12.43 -13.09
C SER A 65 6.27 13.22 -11.80
N PRO A 66 7.03 12.65 -10.83
CA PRO A 66 7.68 11.33 -10.83
C PRO A 66 6.82 10.18 -10.24
N LEU A 67 5.59 10.45 -9.82
CA LEU A 67 4.71 9.54 -9.07
C LEU A 67 3.86 8.60 -9.94
N GLY A 68 3.92 8.72 -11.28
CA GLY A 68 3.13 7.89 -12.19
C GLY A 68 3.40 6.39 -12.03
N GLY A 69 4.66 6.01 -11.76
CA GLY A 69 5.01 4.61 -11.48
C GLY A 69 4.39 4.08 -10.18
N TYR A 70 4.26 4.93 -9.16
CA TYR A 70 3.62 4.56 -7.90
C TYR A 70 2.12 4.35 -8.07
N ASP A 71 1.41 5.27 -8.74
CA ASP A 71 -0.02 5.15 -9.09
C ASP A 71 -0.30 3.84 -9.84
N GLN A 72 0.51 3.52 -10.85
CA GLN A 72 0.36 2.29 -11.64
C GLN A 72 0.56 1.02 -10.79
N MET A 73 1.54 1.01 -9.89
CA MET A 73 1.77 -0.13 -9.01
C MET A 73 0.65 -0.30 -7.97
N LEU A 74 0.07 0.79 -7.46
CA LEU A 74 -1.10 0.73 -6.58
C LEU A 74 -2.31 0.10 -7.29
N TRP A 75 -2.54 0.45 -8.56
CA TRP A 75 -3.56 -0.18 -9.38
C TRP A 75 -3.34 -1.69 -9.53
N GLN A 76 -2.11 -2.11 -9.83
CA GLN A 76 -1.78 -3.53 -9.97
C GLN A 76 -1.93 -4.30 -8.65
N ALA A 77 -1.58 -3.66 -7.53
CA ALA A 77 -1.64 -4.27 -6.20
C ALA A 77 -3.03 -4.21 -5.54
N LYS A 78 -4.07 -3.72 -6.23
CA LYS A 78 -5.42 -3.50 -5.66
C LYS A 78 -5.96 -4.70 -4.88
N LYS A 79 -5.73 -5.93 -5.36
CA LYS A 79 -6.17 -7.16 -4.66
C LYS A 79 -5.44 -7.38 -3.34
N HIS A 80 -4.13 -7.16 -3.31
CA HIS A 80 -3.32 -7.29 -2.09
C HIS A 80 -3.67 -6.19 -1.07
N LEU A 81 -3.92 -4.96 -1.55
CA LEU A 81 -4.39 -3.85 -0.70
C LEU A 81 -5.76 -4.18 -0.08
N ALA A 82 -6.72 -4.64 -0.90
CA ALA A 82 -8.06 -4.97 -0.44
C ALA A 82 -8.06 -6.11 0.61
N ALA A 83 -7.17 -7.10 0.45
CA ALA A 83 -7.00 -8.17 1.44
C ALA A 83 -6.52 -7.68 2.82
N GLN A 84 -6.04 -6.44 2.90
CA GLN A 84 -5.58 -5.76 4.11
C GLN A 84 -6.47 -4.56 4.47
N ASN A 85 -7.74 -4.55 4.05
CA ASN A 85 -8.67 -3.43 4.30
C ASN A 85 -8.16 -2.07 3.80
N ILE A 86 -7.32 -2.06 2.75
CA ILE A 86 -6.79 -0.83 2.16
C ILE A 86 -7.51 -0.54 0.85
N VAL A 87 -8.07 0.66 0.75
CA VAL A 87 -8.69 1.17 -0.47
C VAL A 87 -7.75 2.16 -1.14
N PHE A 88 -7.43 1.91 -2.41
CA PHE A 88 -6.79 2.90 -3.27
C PHE A 88 -7.85 3.54 -4.17
N GLN A 89 -7.98 4.87 -4.06
CA GLN A 89 -8.89 5.68 -4.86
C GLN A 89 -8.11 6.87 -5.43
N PRO A 90 -7.77 6.87 -6.73
CA PRO A 90 -7.08 8.01 -7.34
C PRO A 90 -7.99 9.24 -7.32
N GLY A 91 -7.39 10.40 -7.09
CA GLY A 91 -8.05 11.70 -7.15
C GLY A 91 -8.13 12.23 -8.57
N VAL A 92 -9.00 13.23 -8.76
CA VAL A 92 -9.10 14.01 -10.00
C VAL A 92 -7.95 15.03 -10.12
N ASN A 93 -7.45 15.49 -8.97
CA ASN A 93 -6.25 16.31 -8.79
C ASN A 93 -5.68 16.05 -7.38
N GLU A 94 -4.57 16.71 -7.06
CA GLU A 94 -3.87 16.58 -5.79
C GLU A 94 -4.72 17.02 -4.57
N GLU A 95 -5.45 18.14 -4.68
CA GLU A 95 -6.21 18.72 -3.57
C GLU A 95 -7.45 17.89 -3.23
N LEU A 96 -8.15 17.40 -4.25
CA LEU A 96 -9.30 16.52 -4.07
C LEU A 96 -8.86 15.15 -3.53
N ALA A 97 -7.68 14.67 -3.91
CA ALA A 97 -7.10 13.49 -3.28
C ALA A 97 -6.81 13.72 -1.79
N ALA A 98 -6.25 14.87 -1.42
CA ALA A 98 -5.99 15.22 -0.02
C ALA A 98 -7.29 15.36 0.77
N THR A 99 -8.30 16.01 0.18
CA THR A 99 -9.64 16.15 0.76
C THR A 99 -10.29 14.79 0.99
N ALA A 100 -10.14 13.84 0.05
CA ALA A 100 -10.65 12.48 0.23
C ALA A 100 -9.97 11.77 1.42
N VAL A 101 -8.65 11.93 1.58
CA VAL A 101 -7.92 11.41 2.75
C VAL A 101 -8.43 12.06 4.04
N TRP A 102 -8.60 13.38 4.07
CA TRP A 102 -9.17 14.09 5.22
C TRP A 102 -10.58 13.60 5.57
N GLY A 103 -11.43 13.32 4.57
CA GLY A 103 -12.77 12.75 4.78
C GLY A 103 -12.74 11.40 5.50
N THR A 104 -11.69 10.60 5.34
CA THR A 104 -11.55 9.33 6.09
C THR A 104 -11.26 9.51 7.57
N GLN A 105 -10.88 10.71 8.01
CA GLN A 105 -10.63 11.00 9.43
C GLN A 105 -11.92 11.32 10.20
N GLN A 106 -13.06 11.36 9.49
CA GLN A 106 -14.36 11.74 10.02
C GLN A 106 -15.24 10.54 10.40
N ILE A 107 -14.68 9.33 10.50
CA ILE A 107 -15.45 8.11 10.78
C ILE A 107 -16.27 8.14 12.08
N GLU A 108 -15.88 9.00 13.04
CA GLU A 108 -16.59 9.14 14.31
C GLU A 108 -17.91 9.93 14.18
N PHE A 109 -18.17 10.61 13.05
CA PHE A 109 -19.46 11.30 12.84
C PHE A 109 -20.63 10.34 12.54
N ASP A 110 -20.34 9.09 12.17
CA ASP A 110 -21.35 8.04 12.02
C ASP A 110 -20.94 6.77 12.77
N PRO A 111 -21.07 6.76 14.12
CA PRO A 111 -20.68 5.62 14.94
C PRO A 111 -21.48 4.35 14.62
N ALA A 112 -22.73 4.50 14.14
CA ALA A 112 -23.61 3.37 13.85
C ALA A 112 -23.10 2.53 12.66
N ASN A 113 -22.43 3.17 11.70
CA ASN A 113 -21.87 2.49 10.52
C ASN A 113 -20.33 2.35 10.57
N LYS A 114 -19.69 2.67 11.70
CA LYS A 114 -18.24 2.56 11.89
C LYS A 114 -17.79 1.09 11.85
N LYS A 115 -17.03 0.73 10.81
CA LYS A 115 -16.53 -0.65 10.57
C LYS A 115 -15.13 -0.91 11.13
N PHE A 116 -14.37 0.14 11.40
CA PHE A 116 -12.95 0.08 11.76
C PHE A 116 -12.65 1.03 12.92
N ASP A 117 -11.66 0.70 13.73
CA ASP A 117 -11.25 1.52 14.88
C ASP A 117 -10.67 2.87 14.43
N GLY A 118 -10.02 2.88 13.26
CA GLY A 118 -9.41 4.05 12.64
C GLY A 118 -9.08 3.80 11.18
N VAL A 119 -8.87 4.88 10.42
CA VAL A 119 -8.40 4.83 9.03
C VAL A 119 -7.10 5.62 8.91
N PHE A 120 -5.99 4.94 8.58
CA PHE A 120 -4.77 5.65 8.24
C PHE A 120 -4.82 6.13 6.79
N GLY A 121 -4.42 7.38 6.58
CA GLY A 121 -4.41 8.02 5.27
C GLY A 121 -3.01 8.05 4.66
N ILE A 122 -2.90 7.75 3.36
CA ILE A 122 -1.71 8.03 2.57
C ILE A 122 -2.11 8.88 1.39
N TRP A 123 -1.49 10.05 1.30
CA TRP A 123 -1.64 10.95 0.17
C TRP A 123 -0.33 11.02 -0.63
N TYR A 124 -0.44 11.12 -1.96
CA TYR A 124 0.69 11.44 -2.83
C TYR A 124 0.34 12.53 -3.84
N GLY A 125 1.25 13.47 -4.02
CA GLY A 125 1.14 14.58 -4.96
C GLY A 125 2.50 15.22 -5.23
N LYS A 126 2.55 16.15 -6.18
CA LYS A 126 3.78 16.85 -6.62
C LYS A 126 3.70 18.34 -6.31
N GLY A 127 4.86 19.01 -6.26
CA GLY A 127 5.07 20.41 -5.84
C GLY A 127 3.84 21.33 -5.83
N PRO A 128 3.28 21.73 -6.98
CA PRO A 128 2.16 22.67 -7.01
C PRO A 128 0.90 22.18 -6.29
N GLY A 129 0.65 20.86 -6.28
CA GLY A 129 -0.45 20.26 -5.55
C GLY A 129 -0.16 20.07 -4.07
N LEU A 130 1.11 19.93 -3.68
CA LEU A 130 1.50 19.95 -2.26
C LEU A 130 1.28 21.34 -1.65
N ASP A 131 1.56 22.41 -2.39
CA ASP A 131 1.38 23.79 -1.89
C ASP A 131 -0.11 24.18 -1.69
N ARG A 132 -1.05 23.43 -2.28
CA ARG A 132 -2.50 23.69 -2.23
C ARG A 132 -3.29 22.68 -1.39
N ALA A 133 -2.69 21.56 -1.03
CA ALA A 133 -3.32 20.44 -0.34
C ALA A 133 -3.30 20.58 1.18
#